data_AF-Q2SAJ2-F1
#
_entry.id   AF-Q2SAJ2-F1
#
_cell.length_a   1.000
_cell.length_b   1.000
_cell.length_c   1.000
_cell.angle_alpha   90.00
_cell.angle_beta   90.00
_cell.angle_gamma   90.00
#
_symmetry.space_group_name_H-M   'P 1'
#
loop_
_entity.id
_entity.type
_entity.pdbx_description
1 polymer ?
#
loop_
_entity_poly.entity_id
_entity_poly.type
_entity_poly.pdbx_seq_one_letter_code
_entity_poly.pdbx_strand_id
1 'polypeptide(L)'
;METIHQPHTEEKALALTRLMSEPLPKREAITKLHGLLIDERLARYLGKLEEDEDARLLIRFHLLGLLSDASRLIAPWEDIALKLCWRLIDRPS
;
A
#
# COMPACT_ATOMS: atom_id res chain seq x y z
N MET A 1 0.81 0.84 -20.70
CA MET A 1 1.10 -0.03 -19.55
C MET A 1 0.95 0.81 -18.31
N GLU A 2 -0.06 0.52 -17.50
CA GLU A 2 -0.18 1.15 -16.19
C GLU A 2 0.91 0.56 -15.29
N THR A 3 1.77 1.40 -14.72
CA THR A 3 2.82 0.92 -13.81
C THR A 3 2.17 0.60 -12.47
N ILE A 4 2.03 -0.70 -12.18
CA ILE A 4 1.55 -1.17 -10.88
C ILE A 4 2.78 -1.40 -10.00
N HIS A 5 2.90 -0.62 -8.93
CA HIS A 5 3.90 -0.87 -7.89
C HIS A 5 3.30 -1.74 -6.80
N GLN A 6 4.00 -2.81 -6.45
CA GLN A 6 3.62 -3.73 -5.40
C GLN A 6 4.78 -3.85 -4.39
N PRO A 7 4.50 -3.95 -3.08
CA PRO A 7 5.50 -4.14 -2.03
C PRO A 7 5.89 -5.62 -1.93
N HIS A 8 6.27 -6.22 -3.05
CA HIS A 8 6.51 -7.67 -3.18
C HIS A 8 7.90 -8.12 -2.72
N THR A 9 8.80 -7.18 -2.40
CA THR A 9 10.12 -7.43 -1.81
C THR A 9 10.15 -6.98 -0.35
N GLU A 10 11.05 -7.57 0.46
CA GLU A 10 11.25 -7.21 1.86
C GLU A 10 11.47 -5.71 2.04
N GLU A 11 12.36 -5.12 1.23
CA GLU A 11 12.71 -3.70 1.28
C GLU A 11 11.48 -2.81 1.13
N LYS A 12 10.63 -3.08 0.12
CA LYS A 12 9.43 -2.29 -0.15
C LYS A 12 8.37 -2.50 0.92
N ALA A 13 8.19 -3.74 1.40
CA ALA A 13 7.24 -4.04 2.47
C ALA A 13 7.64 -3.41 3.81
N LEU A 14 8.94 -3.36 4.11
CA LEU A 14 9.47 -2.65 5.28
C LEU A 14 9.28 -1.14 5.14
N ALA A 15 9.58 -0.57 3.97
CA ALA A 15 9.36 0.85 3.70
C ALA A 15 7.88 1.23 3.85
N LEU A 16 6.97 0.41 3.31
CA LEU A 16 5.53 0.58 3.49
C LEU A 16 5.13 0.45 4.97
N THR A 17 5.71 -0.50 5.70
CA THR A 17 5.43 -0.67 7.14
C THR A 17 5.80 0.56 7.96
N ARG A 18 6.98 1.15 7.67
CA ARG A 18 7.42 2.40 8.29
C ARG A 18 6.53 3.57 7.92
N LEU A 19 6.10 3.64 6.66
CA LEU A 19 5.20 4.71 6.21
C LEU A 19 3.84 4.67 6.91
N MET A 20 3.37 3.47 7.25
CA MET A 20 2.06 3.22 7.85
C MET A 20 2.06 3.30 9.40
N SER A 21 3.21 3.58 10.04
CA SER A 21 3.31 3.60 11.51
C SER A 21 2.67 4.85 12.15
N GLU A 22 2.52 5.93 11.40
CA GLU A 22 1.96 7.21 11.83
C GLU A 22 0.84 7.64 10.86
N PRO A 23 -0.08 8.54 11.25
CA PRO A 23 -1.07 9.09 10.33
C PRO A 23 -0.40 9.58 9.04
N LEU A 24 -0.99 9.23 7.89
CA LEU A 24 -0.42 9.56 6.59
C LEU A 24 -1.38 10.47 5.81
N PRO A 25 -1.21 11.80 5.88
CA PRO A 25 -2.02 12.74 5.15
C PRO A 25 -1.95 12.47 3.64
N LYS A 26 -3.03 12.73 2.90
CA LYS A 26 -3.12 12.52 1.45
C LYS A 26 -1.91 13.04 0.68
N ARG A 27 -1.50 14.28 0.96
CA ARG A 27 -0.37 14.93 0.24
C ARG A 27 0.92 14.13 0.38
N GLU A 28 1.16 13.58 1.57
CA GLU A 28 2.30 12.72 1.83
C GLU A 28 2.11 11.33 1.24
N ALA A 29 0.89 10.77 1.31
CA ALA A 29 0.56 9.46 0.78
C ALA A 29 0.85 9.35 -0.71
N ILE A 30 0.38 10.32 -1.52
CA ILE A 30 0.60 10.33 -2.98
C ILE A 30 2.09 10.32 -3.32
N THR A 31 2.90 11.06 -2.56
CA THR A 31 4.34 11.20 -2.81
C THR A 31 5.12 9.99 -2.32
N LYS A 32 4.86 9.53 -1.09
CA LYS A 32 5.65 8.49 -0.41
C LYS A 32 5.25 7.07 -0.81
N LEU A 33 4.02 6.85 -1.29
CA LEU A 33 3.59 5.54 -1.81
C LEU A 33 4.11 5.26 -3.21
N HIS A 34 4.53 6.31 -3.95
CA HIS A 34 5.08 6.17 -5.27
C HIS A 34 6.31 5.25 -5.25
N GLY A 35 6.27 4.14 -5.99
CA GLY A 35 7.32 3.12 -6.00
C GLY A 35 7.20 2.00 -4.95
N LEU A 36 6.38 2.19 -3.91
CA LEU A 36 6.12 1.19 -2.86
C LEU A 36 4.84 0.40 -3.14
N LEU A 37 3.72 1.11 -3.26
CA LEU A 37 2.39 0.56 -3.43
C LEU A 37 1.50 1.64 -4.07
N ILE A 38 1.44 1.66 -5.40
CA ILE A 38 0.56 2.57 -6.11
C ILE A 38 0.13 1.94 -7.44
N ASP A 39 -1.17 2.00 -7.70
CA ASP A 39 -1.78 1.75 -9.01
C ASP A 39 -2.76 2.91 -9.32
N GLU A 40 -3.28 2.95 -10.54
CA GLU A 40 -4.20 4.02 -10.95
C GLU A 40 -5.47 4.10 -10.09
N ARG A 41 -5.92 2.97 -9.53
CA ARG A 41 -7.12 2.92 -8.68
C ARG A 41 -6.82 3.52 -7.32
N LEU A 42 -5.73 3.13 -6.68
CA LEU A 42 -5.32 3.70 -5.40
C LEU A 42 -5.06 5.20 -5.55
N ALA A 43 -4.36 5.63 -6.60
CA ALA A 43 -4.14 7.06 -6.88
C ALA A 43 -5.45 7.83 -7.04
N ARG A 44 -6.43 7.26 -7.75
CA ARG A 44 -7.76 7.86 -7.92
C ARG A 44 -8.52 7.98 -6.59
N TYR A 45 -8.43 7.00 -5.70
CA TYR A 45 -9.07 7.07 -4.40
C TYR A 45 -8.37 8.04 -3.46
N LEU A 46 -7.03 8.07 -3.46
CA LEU A 46 -6.24 9.07 -2.72
C LEU A 46 -6.60 10.49 -3.17
N GLY A 47 -6.82 10.69 -4.47
CA GLY A 47 -7.26 11.98 -5.02
C GLY A 47 -8.60 12.49 -4.48
N LYS A 48 -9.45 11.60 -3.95
CA LYS A 48 -10.77 11.93 -3.38
C LYS A 48 -10.73 12.26 -1.89
N LEU A 49 -9.64 11.94 -1.20
CA LEU A 49 -9.46 12.29 0.20
C LEU A 49 -9.32 13.81 0.37
N GLU A 50 -9.71 14.32 1.54
CA GLU A 50 -9.30 15.66 1.95
C GLU A 50 -7.79 15.69 2.25
N GLU A 51 -7.16 16.87 2.22
CA GLU A 51 -5.70 16.99 2.30
C GLU A 51 -5.11 16.42 3.61
N ASP A 52 -5.84 16.58 4.72
CA ASP A 52 -5.43 16.15 6.05
C ASP A 52 -6.00 14.77 6.44
N GLU A 53 -6.75 14.13 5.55
CA GLU A 53 -7.37 12.83 5.83
C GLU A 53 -6.30 11.71 5.83
N ASP A 54 -6.39 10.83 6.82
CA ASP A 54 -5.44 9.73 7.00
C ASP A 54 -5.67 8.62 5.96
N ALA A 55 -4.75 8.51 5.00
CA ALA A 55 -4.84 7.56 3.90
C ALA A 55 -4.61 6.09 4.33
N ARG A 56 -4.18 5.82 5.56
CA ARG A 56 -3.83 4.46 6.01
C ARG A 56 -4.97 3.46 5.85
N LEU A 57 -6.21 3.85 6.12
CA LEU A 57 -7.35 2.95 5.97
C LEU A 57 -7.52 2.51 4.50
N LEU A 58 -7.46 3.47 3.58
CA LEU A 58 -7.55 3.22 2.14
C LEU A 58 -6.41 2.31 1.65
N ILE A 59 -5.19 2.55 2.12
CA ILE A 59 -4.02 1.75 1.77
C ILE A 59 -4.18 0.30 2.25
N ARG A 60 -4.68 0.09 3.47
CA ARG A 60 -4.96 -1.25 4.01
C ARG A 60 -6.00 -2.00 3.19
N PHE A 61 -7.10 -1.34 2.83
CA PHE A 61 -8.12 -1.95 1.96
C PHE A 61 -7.56 -2.33 0.59
N HIS A 62 -6.76 -1.44 0.00
CA HIS A 62 -6.11 -1.72 -1.27
C HIS A 62 -5.14 -2.90 -1.17
N LEU A 63 -4.32 -2.94 -0.10
CA LEU A 63 -3.38 -4.02 0.17
C LEU A 63 -4.09 -5.36 0.37
N LEU A 64 -5.20 -5.38 1.10
CA LEU A 64 -6.04 -6.59 1.25
C LEU A 64 -6.54 -7.10 -0.10
N GLY A 65 -7.03 -6.20 -0.96
CA GLY A 65 -7.46 -6.55 -2.31
C GLY A 65 -6.33 -7.11 -3.18
N LEU A 66 -5.12 -6.56 -3.04
CA LEU A 66 -3.93 -7.04 -3.75
C LEU A 66 -3.49 -8.43 -3.29
N LEU A 67 -3.46 -8.67 -1.98
CA LEU A 67 -3.03 -9.95 -1.40
C LEU A 67 -4.05 -11.07 -1.60
N SER A 68 -5.34 -10.73 -1.65
CA SER A 68 -6.42 -11.71 -1.86
C SER A 68 -6.57 -12.14 -3.33
N ASP A 69 -6.00 -11.39 -4.27
CA ASP A 69 -6.12 -11.63 -5.70
C ASP A 69 -4.79 -12.10 -6.32
N ALA A 70 -4.56 -13.42 -6.26
CA ALA A 70 -3.37 -14.05 -6.82
C ALA A 70 -3.20 -13.80 -8.33
N SER A 71 -4.26 -13.41 -9.05
CA SER A 71 -4.22 -13.15 -10.49
C SER A 71 -3.60 -11.80 -10.87
N ARG A 72 -3.42 -10.89 -9.90
CA ARG A 72 -2.87 -9.54 -10.10
C ARG A 72 -1.38 -9.41 -9.79
N LEU A 73 -0.75 -10.50 -9.39
CA LEU A 73 0.66 -10.50 -9.00
C LEU A 73 1.52 -10.45 -10.27
N ILE A 74 2.14 -9.30 -10.54
CA ILE A 74 3.05 -9.12 -11.69
C ILE A 74 4.38 -9.82 -11.43
N ALA A 75 4.80 -9.85 -10.16
CA ALA A 75 6.03 -10.47 -9.70
C ALA A 75 5.72 -11.43 -8.55
N PRO A 76 6.50 -12.52 -8.39
CA PRO A 76 6.40 -13.37 -7.22
C PRO A 76 6.72 -12.55 -5.96
N TRP A 77 5.93 -12.77 -4.91
CA TRP A 77 6.17 -12.12 -3.64
C TRP A 77 7.16 -12.90 -2.81
N GLU A 78 8.06 -12.19 -2.16
CA GLU A 78 8.88 -12.77 -1.09
C GLU A 78 8.01 -13.08 0.13
N ASP A 79 8.24 -14.22 0.77
CA ASP A 79 7.47 -14.67 1.94
C ASP A 79 7.45 -13.63 3.06
N ILE A 80 8.58 -12.93 3.27
CA ILE A 80 8.70 -11.90 4.29
C ILE A 80 7.88 -10.65 3.93
N ALA A 81 7.80 -10.30 2.65
CA ALA A 81 6.99 -9.19 2.17
C ALA A 81 5.50 -9.45 2.39
N LEU A 82 5.03 -10.68 2.12
CA LEU A 82 3.66 -11.12 2.44
C LEU A 82 3.35 -11.00 3.92
N LYS A 83 4.23 -11.52 4.79
CA LYS A 83 4.05 -11.46 6.25
C LYS A 83 3.96 -10.03 6.77
N LEU A 84 4.81 -9.14 6.27
CA LEU A 84 4.79 -7.72 6.63
C LEU A 84 3.50 -7.03 6.18
N CYS A 85 3.07 -7.29 4.94
CA CYS A 85 1.86 -6.69 4.39
C CYS A 85 0.59 -7.20 5.07
N TRP A 86 0.49 -8.49 5.42
CA TRP A 86 -0.63 -9.03 6.20
C TRP A 86 -0.71 -8.40 7.60
N ARG A 87 0.43 -8.16 8.28
CA ARG A 87 0.45 -7.47 9.58
C ARG A 87 -0.08 -6.03 9.52
N LEU A 88 0.03 -5.36 8.37
CA LEU A 88 -0.52 -4.02 8.19
C LEU A 88 -2.05 -4.02 8.09
N ILE A 89 -2.63 -5.12 7.62
CA ILE A 89 -4.07 -5.30 7.52
C ILE A 89 -4.66 -5.70 8.88
N ASP A 90 -3.97 -6.58 9.62
CA ASP A 90 -4.44 -7.18 10.88
C ASP A 90 -4.19 -6.34 12.16
N ARG A 91 -4.00 -5.02 12.06
CA ARG A 91 -3.96 -4.14 13.24
C ARG A 91 -5.09 -3.10 13.22
N PRO A 92 -6.29 -3.43 13.73
CA PRO A 92 -7.07 -2.43 14.43
C PRO A 92 -6.32 -2.11 15.73
N SER A 93 -5.75 -0.91 15.79
CA SER A 93 -5.31 -0.33 17.06
C SER A 93 -6.52 0.02 17.92
#